data_AF-X1RUR4-F1
#
_entry.id   AF-X1RUR4-F1
#
_cell.length_a   1.000
_cell.length_b   1.000
_cell.length_c   1.000
_cell.angle_alpha   90.00
_cell.angle_beta   90.00
_cell.angle_gamma   90.00
#
_symmetry.space_group_name_H-M   'P 1'
#
loop_
_entity.id
_entity.type
_entity.pdbx_description
1 polymer ?
#
loop_
_entity_poly.entity_id
_entity_poly.type
_entity_poly.pdbx_seq_one_letter_code
_entity_poly.pdbx_strand_id
1 'polypeptide(L)'
;MTQIKGIVDTTANKKGSISKLFDIVINDLDKKRGTEISNDLEHIRNKLTEEIGYTAVLSQISIIIASLKTVPKSLSSMEVEDTLKKINF
;
A
#
# COMPACT_ATOMS: atom_id res chain seq x y z
N MET A 1 -34.46 28.28 -8.65
CA MET A 1 -33.13 28.12 -9.28
C MET A 1 -32.38 27.06 -8.49
N THR A 2 -32.20 25.88 -9.08
CA THR A 2 -31.72 24.67 -8.43
C THR A 2 -30.20 24.74 -8.21
N GLN A 3 -29.75 24.36 -7.01
CA GLN A 3 -28.34 24.32 -6.64
C GLN A 3 -27.59 23.28 -7.49
N ILE A 4 -26.48 23.71 -8.10
CA ILE A 4 -25.52 22.83 -8.76
C ILE A 4 -24.65 22.23 -7.65
N LYS A 5 -25.03 21.04 -7.18
CA LYS A 5 -24.26 20.25 -6.23
C LYS A 5 -22.97 19.81 -6.95
N GLY A 6 -21.88 20.51 -6.70
CA GLY A 6 -20.56 20.13 -7.17
C GLY A 6 -20.26 18.68 -6.77
N ILE A 7 -20.05 17.84 -7.77
CA ILE A 7 -19.45 16.52 -7.57
C ILE A 7 -18.00 16.83 -7.20
N VAL A 8 -17.74 16.95 -5.91
CA VAL A 8 -16.37 17.02 -5.39
C VAL A 8 -15.68 15.75 -5.86
N ASP A 9 -14.66 15.94 -6.69
CA ASP A 9 -13.75 14.93 -7.21
C ASP A 9 -13.19 14.09 -6.05
N THR A 10 -13.94 13.06 -5.69
CA THR A 10 -13.69 12.24 -4.50
C THR A 10 -12.53 11.27 -4.76
N THR A 11 -12.17 11.10 -6.02
CA THR A 11 -11.07 10.29 -6.53
C THR A 11 -9.70 10.90 -6.25
N ALA A 12 -9.53 12.22 -6.41
CA ALA A 12 -8.27 12.89 -6.11
C ALA A 12 -7.89 12.83 -4.62
N ASN A 13 -8.88 13.00 -3.73
CA ASN A 13 -8.67 12.98 -2.28
C ASN A 13 -8.35 11.57 -1.76
N LYS A 14 -8.95 10.54 -2.38
CA LYS A 14 -8.72 9.11 -2.14
C LYS A 14 -7.31 8.65 -2.52
N LYS A 15 -6.86 9.02 -3.72
CA LYS A 15 -5.50 8.72 -4.20
C LYS A 15 -4.42 9.30 -3.28
N GLY A 16 -4.63 10.52 -2.78
CA GLY A 16 -3.73 11.15 -1.80
C GLY A 16 -3.68 10.45 -0.45
N SER A 17 -4.76 9.76 -0.05
CA SER A 17 -4.81 8.97 1.19
C SER A 17 -4.02 7.67 1.07
N ILE A 18 -4.18 6.95 -0.05
CA ILE A 18 -3.48 5.68 -0.28
C ILE A 18 -1.97 5.88 -0.47
N SER A 19 -1.55 6.92 -1.19
CA SER A 19 -0.12 7.26 -1.35
C SER A 19 0.56 7.45 0.01
N LYS A 20 -0.09 8.15 0.94
CA LYS A 20 0.44 8.35 2.30
C LYS A 20 0.60 7.05 3.08
N LEU A 21 -0.30 6.07 2.87
CA LEU A 21 -0.16 4.76 3.50
C LEU A 21 1.06 4.01 2.97
N PHE A 22 1.34 4.10 1.67
CA PHE A 22 2.58 3.56 1.10
C PHE A 22 3.81 4.26 1.66
N ASP A 23 3.79 5.60 1.78
CA ASP A 23 4.91 6.36 2.35
C ASP A 23 5.21 5.92 3.79
N ILE A 24 4.18 5.68 4.60
CA ILE A 24 4.34 5.17 5.97
C ILE A 24 5.00 3.79 5.94
N VAL A 25 4.53 2.87 5.08
CA VAL A 25 5.13 1.53 4.96
C VAL A 25 6.59 1.62 4.56
N ILE A 26 6.91 2.43 3.53
CA ILE A 26 8.26 2.67 3.02
C ILE A 26 9.19 3.18 4.12
N ASN A 27 8.74 4.14 4.92
CA ASN A 27 9.52 4.76 6.00
C ASN A 27 9.74 3.84 7.22
N ASP A 28 8.98 2.74 7.31
CA ASP A 28 9.02 1.79 8.44
C ASP A 28 9.58 0.41 8.07
N LEU A 29 10.02 0.20 6.81
CA LEU A 29 10.48 -1.11 6.32
C LEU A 29 11.61 -1.72 7.16
N ASP A 30 12.52 -0.88 7.67
CA ASP A 30 13.65 -1.29 8.51
C ASP A 30 13.32 -1.37 10.00
N LYS A 31 12.14 -0.88 10.41
CA LYS A 31 11.69 -0.79 11.80
C LYS A 31 10.67 -1.86 12.17
N LYS A 32 9.97 -2.43 11.18
CA LYS A 32 8.90 -3.42 11.38
C LYS A 32 9.34 -4.82 10.98
N ARG A 33 8.70 -5.83 11.57
CA ARG A 33 8.84 -7.21 11.10
C ARG A 33 8.17 -7.37 9.75
N GLY A 34 8.65 -8.32 8.94
CA GLY A 34 8.00 -8.64 7.67
C GLY A 34 6.51 -8.96 7.84
N THR A 35 6.11 -9.68 8.90
CA THR A 35 4.70 -9.93 9.22
C THR A 35 3.88 -8.65 9.45
N GLU A 36 4.48 -7.62 10.03
CA GLU A 36 3.80 -6.34 10.29
C GLU A 36 3.66 -5.53 9.00
N ILE A 37 4.70 -5.47 8.19
CA ILE A 37 4.68 -4.85 6.87
C ILE A 37 3.67 -5.54 5.96
N SER A 38 3.59 -6.88 6.02
CA SER A 38 2.59 -7.68 5.32
C SER A 38 1.17 -7.25 5.69
N ASN A 39 0.89 -7.02 6.98
CA ASN A 39 -0.44 -6.59 7.44
C ASN A 39 -0.77 -5.16 6.95
N ASP A 40 0.21 -4.26 6.99
CA ASP A 40 0.05 -2.90 6.48
C ASP A 40 -0.23 -2.90 4.97
N LEU A 41 0.48 -3.73 4.20
CA LEU A 41 0.25 -3.91 2.77
C LEU A 41 -1.10 -4.58 2.46
N GLU A 42 -1.55 -5.55 3.28
CA GLU A 42 -2.90 -6.13 3.17
C GLU A 42 -3.98 -5.06 3.37
N HIS A 43 -3.80 -4.17 4.35
CA HIS A 43 -4.72 -3.05 4.57
C HIS A 43 -4.78 -2.11 3.37
N ILE A 44 -3.62 -1.75 2.80
CA ILE A 44 -3.54 -0.90 1.60
C ILE A 44 -4.19 -1.58 0.40
N ARG A 45 -3.93 -2.87 0.18
CA ARG A 45 -4.53 -3.65 -0.90
C ARG A 45 -6.05 -3.67 -0.79
N ASN A 46 -6.59 -3.89 0.42
CA ASN A 46 -8.03 -3.93 0.64
C ASN A 46 -8.66 -2.56 0.36
N LYS A 47 -8.06 -1.47 0.84
CA LYS A 47 -8.48 -0.09 0.50
C LYS A 47 -8.44 0.20 -0.99
N LEU A 48 -7.36 -0.19 -1.68
CA LEU A 48 -7.24 -0.05 -3.14
C LEU A 48 -8.36 -0.81 -3.87
N THR A 49 -8.67 -2.02 -3.39
CA THR A 49 -9.73 -2.86 -3.96
C THR A 49 -11.11 -2.21 -3.79
N GLU A 50 -11.38 -1.66 -2.60
CA GLU A 50 -12.62 -0.96 -2.28
C GLU A 50 -12.78 0.37 -3.06
N GLU A 51 -11.68 1.11 -3.25
CA GLU A 51 -11.72 2.46 -3.81
C GLU A 51 -11.59 2.52 -5.34
N ILE A 52 -10.78 1.65 -5.94
CA ILE A 52 -10.33 1.75 -7.34
C ILE A 52 -10.70 0.49 -8.16
N GLY A 53 -10.99 -0.63 -7.50
CA GLY A 53 -11.28 -1.90 -8.17
C GLY A 53 -10.02 -2.63 -8.67
N TYR A 54 -10.21 -3.63 -9.53
CA TYR A 54 -9.15 -4.56 -9.95
C TYR A 54 -8.07 -3.85 -10.77
N THR A 55 -6.87 -3.72 -10.22
CA THR A 55 -5.70 -3.11 -10.89
C THR A 55 -4.50 -4.06 -10.84
N ALA A 56 -3.62 -3.99 -11.84
CA ALA A 56 -2.37 -4.76 -11.88
C ALA A 56 -1.47 -4.52 -10.64
N VAL A 57 -1.61 -3.35 -10.03
CA VAL A 57 -0.95 -2.96 -8.77
C VAL A 57 -1.32 -3.91 -7.61
N LEU A 58 -2.57 -4.40 -7.54
CA LEU A 58 -3.00 -5.36 -6.50
C LEU A 58 -2.25 -6.69 -6.57
N SER A 59 -1.85 -7.12 -7.78
CA SER A 59 -1.11 -8.36 -7.98
C SER A 59 0.31 -8.24 -7.42
N GLN A 60 1.00 -7.14 -7.71
CA GLN A 60 2.34 -6.89 -7.18
C GLN A 60 2.34 -6.80 -5.65
N ILE A 61 1.40 -6.05 -5.07
CA ILE A 61 1.24 -5.95 -3.62
C ILE A 61 1.00 -7.35 -2.99
N SER A 62 0.19 -8.19 -3.64
CA SER A 62 -0.10 -9.55 -3.14
C SER A 62 1.12 -10.46 -3.12
N ILE A 63 2.02 -10.34 -4.11
CA ILE A 63 3.29 -11.08 -4.14
C ILE A 63 4.19 -10.65 -2.97
N ILE A 64 4.27 -9.35 -2.71
CA ILE A 64 5.07 -8.80 -1.61
C ILE A 64 4.52 -9.27 -0.27
N ILE A 65 3.20 -9.17 -0.06
CA ILE A 65 2.51 -9.71 1.13
C ILE A 65 2.89 -11.18 1.36
N ALA A 66 2.78 -12.03 0.33
CA ALA A 66 3.10 -13.45 0.45
C ALA A 66 4.55 -13.68 0.88
N SER A 67 5.50 -12.89 0.37
CA SER A 67 6.92 -12.99 0.74
C SER A 67 7.24 -12.54 2.16
N LEU A 68 6.46 -11.60 2.71
CA LEU A 68 6.72 -11.00 4.02
C LEU A 68 5.96 -11.69 5.16
N LYS A 69 4.82 -12.34 4.85
CA LYS A 69 3.93 -12.98 5.83
C LYS A 69 4.60 -14.11 6.62
N THR A 70 5.73 -14.62 6.14
CA THR A 70 6.52 -15.68 6.79
C THR A 70 7.81 -15.17 7.45
N VAL A 71 8.02 -13.84 7.51
CA VAL A 71 9.26 -13.25 8.04
C VAL A 71 8.97 -12.61 9.41
N PRO A 72 9.20 -13.32 10.54
CA PRO A 72 8.87 -12.84 11.88
C PRO A 72 9.95 -11.91 12.48
N LYS A 73 10.90 -11.46 11.65
CA LYS A 73 12.01 -10.57 12.02
C LYS A 73 11.95 -9.30 11.18
N SER A 74 12.69 -8.28 11.61
CA SER A 74 12.94 -7.09 10.78
C SER A 74 13.69 -7.47 9.51
N LEU A 75 13.45 -6.71 8.44
CA LEU A 75 14.13 -6.89 7.17
C LEU A 75 15.60 -6.47 7.32
N SER A 76 16.49 -7.23 6.69
CA SER A 76 17.86 -6.79 6.41
C SER A 76 17.87 -5.67 5.37
N SER A 77 18.97 -4.92 5.28
CA SER A 77 19.12 -3.85 4.29
C SER A 77 18.89 -4.31 2.85
N MET A 78 19.30 -5.53 2.51
CA MET A 78 19.05 -6.13 1.20
C MET A 78 17.56 -6.43 0.97
N GLU A 79 16.86 -6.96 1.98
CA GLU A 79 15.42 -7.23 1.92
C GLU A 79 14.61 -5.92 1.83
N VAL A 80 15.05 -4.85 2.52
CA VAL A 80 14.46 -3.52 2.41
C VAL A 80 14.59 -2.99 0.98
N GLU A 81 15.78 -3.04 0.39
CA GLU A 81 16.00 -2.57 -0.98
C GLU A 81 15.16 -3.33 -2.01
N ASP A 82 15.09 -4.66 -1.89
CA ASP A 82 14.27 -5.51 -2.75
C ASP A 82 12.77 -5.19 -2.60
N THR A 83 12.31 -4.97 -1.37
CA THR A 83 10.92 -4.59 -1.08
C THR A 83 10.58 -3.22 -1.68
N LEU A 84 11.46 -2.23 -1.54
CA LEU A 84 11.29 -0.89 -2.13
C LEU A 84 11.14 -0.95 -3.65
N LYS A 85 11.99 -1.73 -4.34
CA LYS A 85 11.92 -1.91 -5.80
C LYS A 85 10.59 -2.50 -6.26
N LYS A 86 9.96 -3.31 -5.43
CA LYS A 86 8.68 -3.97 -5.74
C LYS A 86 7.46 -3.09 -5.44
N ILE A 87 7.58 -2.15 -4.49
CA ILE A 87 6.50 -1.23 -4.10
C ILE A 87 6.46 0.03 -4.98
N ASN A 88 7.60 0.47 -5.52
CA ASN A 88 7.69 1.67 -6.34
C ASN A 88 7.30 1.36 -7.80
N PHE A 89 6.03 1.58 -8.16
CA PHE A 89 5.43 1.31 -9.50
C PHE A 89 5.12 2.58 -10.29
#